data_AF-A0A820L0D0-F1
#
_entry.id   AF-A0A820L0D0-F1
#
_cell.length_a   1.000
_cell.length_b   1.000
_cell.length_c   1.000
_cell.angle_alpha   90.00
_cell.angle_beta   90.00
_cell.angle_gamma   90.00
#
_symmetry.space_group_name_H-M   'P 1'
#
loop_
_entity.id
_entity.type
_entity.pdbx_description
1 polymer ?
#
loop_
_entity_poly.entity_id
_entity_poly.type
_entity_poly.pdbx_seq_one_letter_code
_entity_poly.pdbx_strand_id
1 'polypeptide(L)'
;NLDLNNLDTLNILNVATEHEMLHQETLMYLFVQLPIESLRMDIIIEIDLRQTSIVSSLPENRWITLPGGQTSLGKPYNDQPLTFSFGWDNEFPRESCYVSSFQIQSHPVRNGDFLQFILDDGYSTSDWWDESVFQWIKTSDIHHPMTWTRKDNSYQVNFVLQRDIPLDFVLDHPVLLSQVEAKAYCRWISKKTGETIELPTESEWIYAMWDWSECIRDSLMSSDCNVNFRHLHTIPVKSTTANELQWQGSAFEWTSSVFRP
;
A
#
# COMPACT_ATOMS: atom_id res chain seq x y z
N ASN A 1 -1.57 -16.49 -37.18
CA ASN A 1 -2.67 -17.01 -36.36
C ASN A 1 -2.07 -17.64 -35.13
N LEU A 2 -2.27 -17.04 -33.97
CA LEU A 2 -1.93 -17.64 -32.67
C LEU A 2 -3.01 -18.67 -32.33
N ASP A 3 -2.62 -19.84 -31.82
CA ASP A 3 -3.57 -20.83 -31.33
C ASP A 3 -3.93 -20.50 -29.88
N LEU A 4 -5.08 -19.86 -29.68
CA LEU A 4 -5.56 -19.47 -28.35
C LEU A 4 -6.06 -20.64 -27.50
N ASN A 5 -6.06 -21.87 -28.03
CA ASN A 5 -6.34 -23.08 -27.24
C ASN A 5 -5.07 -23.70 -26.64
N ASN A 6 -3.89 -23.18 -26.99
CA ASN A 6 -2.61 -23.66 -26.49
C ASN A 6 -2.24 -22.88 -25.21
N LEU A 7 -2.04 -23.60 -24.11
CA LEU A 7 -1.77 -23.01 -22.80
C LEU A 7 -0.45 -22.22 -22.76
N ASP A 8 0.59 -22.69 -23.43
CA ASP A 8 1.87 -21.97 -23.53
C ASP A 8 1.70 -20.64 -24.28
N THR A 9 0.86 -20.63 -25.32
CA THR A 9 0.53 -19.42 -26.07
C THR A 9 -0.22 -18.42 -25.20
N LEU A 10 -1.20 -18.88 -24.40
CA LEU A 10 -1.90 -18.03 -23.44
C LEU A 10 -0.96 -17.50 -22.35
N ASN A 11 -0.05 -18.33 -21.84
CA ASN A 11 0.96 -17.92 -20.87
C ASN A 11 1.85 -16.80 -21.40
N ILE A 12 2.40 -16.95 -22.61
CA ILE A 12 3.25 -15.93 -23.22
C ILE A 12 2.49 -14.62 -23.41
N LEU A 13 1.23 -14.69 -23.86
CA LEU A 13 0.39 -13.50 -24.01
C LEU A 13 0.12 -12.82 -22.67
N ASN A 14 -0.21 -13.59 -21.62
CA ASN A 14 -0.41 -13.04 -20.29
C ASN A 14 0.87 -12.42 -19.72
N VAL A 15 2.03 -13.08 -19.86
CA VAL A 15 3.33 -12.49 -19.47
C VAL A 15 3.52 -11.15 -20.17
N ALA A 16 3.29 -11.07 -21.49
CA ALA A 16 3.47 -9.84 -22.23
C ALA A 16 2.49 -8.74 -21.78
N THR A 17 1.22 -9.09 -21.54
CA THR A 17 0.19 -8.15 -21.07
C THR A 17 0.48 -7.66 -19.65
N GLU A 18 0.71 -8.55 -18.70
CA GLU A 18 1.02 -8.20 -17.31
C GLU A 18 2.35 -7.43 -17.20
N HIS A 19 3.38 -7.82 -17.98
CA HIS A 19 4.64 -7.08 -18.05
C HIS A 19 4.43 -5.64 -18.55
N GLU A 20 3.62 -5.43 -19.58
CA GLU A 20 3.27 -4.08 -20.04
C GLU A 20 2.55 -3.28 -18.95
N MET A 21 1.62 -3.90 -18.20
CA MET A 21 0.95 -3.24 -17.07
C MET A 21 1.94 -2.84 -15.97
N LEU A 22 2.92 -3.68 -15.65
CA LEU A 22 4.01 -3.35 -14.71
C LEU A 22 4.84 -2.16 -15.19
N HIS A 23 5.12 -2.06 -16.50
CA HIS A 23 5.80 -0.91 -17.09
C HIS A 23 4.95 0.37 -17.03
N GLN A 24 3.63 0.27 -17.26
CA GLN A 24 2.73 1.41 -17.12
C GLN A 24 2.73 1.94 -15.70
N GLU A 25 2.64 1.07 -14.70
CA GLU A 25 2.77 1.48 -13.30
C GLU A 25 4.16 2.07 -12.99
N THR A 26 5.23 1.45 -13.46
CA THR A 26 6.60 1.97 -13.29
C THR A 26 6.75 3.37 -13.87
N LEU A 27 6.18 3.62 -15.05
CA LEU A 27 6.14 4.93 -15.68
C LEU A 27 5.41 5.96 -14.82
N MET A 28 4.33 5.57 -14.13
CA MET A 28 3.60 6.47 -13.23
C MET A 28 4.47 6.91 -12.04
N TYR A 29 5.29 6.01 -11.46
CA TYR A 29 6.24 6.40 -10.41
C TYR A 29 7.28 7.40 -10.90
N LEU A 30 7.75 7.27 -12.16
CA LEU A 30 8.63 8.28 -12.77
C LEU A 30 7.93 9.62 -12.89
N PHE A 31 6.65 9.64 -13.26
CA PHE A 31 5.90 10.88 -13.34
C PHE A 31 5.77 11.58 -11.99
N VAL A 32 5.64 10.87 -10.86
CA VAL A 32 5.65 11.48 -9.52
C VAL A 32 6.97 12.23 -9.25
N GLN A 33 8.11 11.63 -9.64
CA GLN A 33 9.45 12.15 -9.34
C GLN A 33 9.93 13.24 -10.30
N LEU A 34 9.35 13.32 -11.50
CA LEU A 34 9.71 14.35 -12.47
C LEU A 34 9.13 15.72 -12.09
N PRO A 35 9.88 16.83 -12.35
CA PRO A 35 9.31 18.17 -12.30
C PRO A 35 8.13 18.24 -13.25
N ILE A 36 6.97 18.68 -12.74
CA ILE A 36 5.71 18.62 -13.51
C ILE A 36 5.78 19.46 -14.79
N GLU A 37 6.58 20.53 -14.78
CA GLU A 37 6.84 21.40 -15.94
C GLU A 37 7.53 20.66 -17.09
N SER A 38 8.25 19.57 -16.76
CA SER A 38 8.91 18.73 -17.76
C SER A 38 7.94 17.81 -18.49
N LEU A 39 6.75 17.56 -17.93
CA LEU A 39 5.80 16.60 -18.50
C LEU A 39 5.14 17.13 -19.78
N ARG A 40 5.22 18.44 -20.11
CA ARG A 40 4.63 19.05 -21.32
C ARG A 40 3.22 18.53 -21.64
N MET A 41 2.43 18.31 -20.61
CA MET A 41 1.09 17.77 -20.70
C MET A 41 0.10 18.88 -20.30
N ASP A 42 -0.79 19.25 -21.20
CA ASP A 42 -1.90 20.18 -20.94
C ASP A 42 -3.01 19.46 -20.17
N ILE A 43 -2.70 18.94 -18.98
CA ILE A 43 -3.66 18.20 -18.17
C ILE A 43 -4.17 19.12 -17.06
N ILE A 44 -5.43 19.55 -17.19
CA ILE A 44 -6.22 20.09 -16.09
C ILE A 44 -6.88 18.90 -15.42
N ILE A 45 -6.31 18.39 -14.32
CA ILE A 45 -7.01 17.44 -13.47
C ILE A 45 -7.85 18.27 -12.50
N GLU A 46 -9.15 18.36 -12.75
CA GLU A 46 -10.09 18.81 -11.73
C GLU A 46 -10.06 17.80 -10.59
N ILE A 47 -9.62 18.24 -9.43
CA ILE A 47 -9.63 17.42 -8.24
C ILE A 47 -10.87 17.80 -7.45
N ASP A 48 -11.80 16.86 -7.26
CA ASP A 48 -12.85 16.96 -6.24
C ASP A 48 -12.19 16.76 -4.85
N LEU A 49 -11.30 17.68 -4.46
CA LEU A 49 -10.69 17.70 -3.14
C LEU A 49 -11.75 18.20 -2.16
N ARG A 50 -12.57 17.28 -1.68
CA ARG A 50 -13.36 17.53 -0.48
C ARG A 50 -12.38 17.81 0.66
N GLN A 51 -12.51 18.97 1.30
CA GLN A 51 -11.70 19.29 2.46
C GLN A 51 -12.03 18.28 3.57
N THR A 52 -11.10 17.39 3.88
CA THR A 52 -11.10 16.59 5.10
C THR A 52 -10.46 17.42 6.20
N SER A 53 -11.17 18.46 6.63
CA SER A 53 -10.56 19.63 7.25
C SER A 53 -9.92 19.41 8.63
N ILE A 54 -10.04 18.22 9.25
CA ILE A 54 -9.54 18.02 10.63
C ILE A 54 -9.13 16.56 10.91
N VAL A 55 -7.90 16.33 11.38
CA VAL A 55 -7.38 15.01 11.81
C VAL A 55 -8.31 14.33 12.84
N SER A 56 -8.89 15.10 13.77
CA SER A 56 -9.80 14.56 14.79
C SER A 56 -11.15 14.10 14.26
N SER A 57 -11.46 14.39 12.99
CA SER A 57 -12.68 13.94 12.30
C SER A 57 -12.45 12.70 11.44
N LEU A 58 -11.21 12.24 11.35
CA LEU A 58 -10.86 11.03 10.63
C LEU A 58 -11.50 9.81 11.31
N PRO A 59 -11.95 8.80 10.54
CA PRO A 59 -12.47 7.57 11.12
C PRO A 59 -11.42 6.87 11.99
N GLU A 60 -11.83 6.03 12.93
CA GLU A 60 -10.88 5.32 13.77
C GLU A 60 -10.20 4.19 12.99
N ASN A 61 -8.86 4.12 13.05
CA ASN A 61 -8.14 2.95 12.52
C ASN A 61 -8.12 1.84 13.57
N ARG A 62 -9.09 0.95 13.51
CA ARG A 62 -9.33 -0.05 14.56
C ARG A 62 -8.42 -1.25 14.40
N TRP A 63 -8.00 -1.81 15.53
CA TRP A 63 -7.33 -3.10 15.58
C TRP A 63 -8.37 -4.22 15.51
N ILE A 64 -8.36 -4.96 14.41
CA ILE A 64 -9.18 -6.15 14.22
C ILE A 64 -8.40 -7.36 14.74
N THR A 65 -9.02 -8.18 15.58
CA THR A 65 -8.40 -9.40 16.11
C THR A 65 -8.73 -10.58 15.22
N LEU A 66 -7.68 -11.25 14.73
CA LEU A 66 -7.79 -12.44 13.93
C LEU A 66 -7.38 -13.66 14.78
N PRO A 67 -8.17 -14.74 14.80
CA PRO A 67 -7.95 -15.89 15.68
C PRO A 67 -6.70 -16.72 15.29
N GLY A 68 -6.10 -16.44 14.13
CA GLY A 68 -5.06 -17.28 13.55
C GLY A 68 -5.65 -18.54 12.91
N GLY A 69 -4.88 -19.17 12.04
CA GLY A 69 -5.35 -20.33 11.30
C GLY A 69 -4.42 -20.75 10.17
N GLN A 70 -4.88 -21.74 9.42
CA GLN A 70 -4.20 -22.17 8.21
C GLN A 70 -4.48 -21.17 7.09
N THR A 71 -3.42 -20.79 6.37
CA THR A 71 -3.48 -20.04 5.12
C THR A 71 -2.62 -20.73 4.07
N SER A 72 -2.66 -20.28 2.82
CA SER A 72 -1.77 -20.78 1.78
C SER A 72 -1.27 -19.65 0.92
N LEU A 73 0.05 -19.58 0.74
CA LEU A 73 0.68 -18.70 -0.21
C LEU A 73 0.73 -19.38 -1.57
N GLY A 74 0.65 -18.59 -2.64
CA GLY A 74 0.83 -19.06 -4.00
C GLY A 74 -0.30 -19.93 -4.58
N LYS A 75 -0.05 -20.41 -5.80
CA LYS A 75 -0.99 -21.06 -6.70
C LYS A 75 -0.51 -22.48 -7.01
N PRO A 76 -1.44 -23.44 -7.21
CA PRO A 76 -1.06 -24.80 -7.58
C PRO A 76 -0.71 -24.83 -9.08
N TYR A 77 0.30 -25.60 -9.47
CA TYR A 77 0.64 -25.80 -10.89
C TYR A 77 -0.48 -26.47 -11.71
N ASN A 78 -1.47 -27.09 -11.03
CA ASN A 78 -2.38 -28.06 -11.62
C ASN A 78 -3.80 -27.51 -11.79
N ASP A 79 -3.97 -26.19 -11.94
CA ASP A 79 -5.30 -25.59 -12.13
C ASP A 79 -5.95 -26.10 -13.43
N GLN A 80 -7.26 -26.35 -13.37
CA GLN A 80 -8.02 -26.83 -14.52
C GLN A 80 -7.99 -25.77 -15.64
N PRO A 81 -7.90 -26.16 -16.93
CA PRO A 81 -7.81 -25.21 -18.05
C PRO A 81 -8.96 -24.21 -18.14
N LEU A 82 -10.16 -24.58 -17.67
CA LEU A 82 -11.36 -23.72 -17.65
C LEU A 82 -11.37 -22.72 -16.48
N THR A 83 -10.45 -22.85 -15.53
CA THR A 83 -10.24 -21.95 -14.39
C THR A 83 -8.82 -21.36 -14.42
N PHE A 84 -8.14 -21.42 -15.58
CA PHE A 84 -6.77 -21.00 -15.71
C PHE A 84 -6.62 -19.52 -15.35
N SER A 85 -5.84 -19.26 -14.30
CA SER A 85 -5.50 -17.92 -13.84
C SER A 85 -3.98 -17.79 -13.89
N PHE A 86 -3.49 -16.87 -14.73
CA PHE A 86 -2.08 -16.55 -14.83
C PHE A 86 -1.47 -16.23 -13.46
N GLY A 87 -0.20 -16.56 -13.26
CA GLY A 87 0.60 -16.15 -12.11
C GLY A 87 2.08 -16.13 -12.49
N TRP A 88 2.86 -15.27 -11.85
CA TRP A 88 4.31 -15.24 -12.02
C TRP A 88 4.98 -16.45 -11.39
N ASP A 89 6.20 -16.77 -11.80
CA ASP A 89 6.94 -17.94 -11.31
C ASP A 89 7.09 -17.97 -9.77
N ASN A 90 7.27 -16.79 -9.16
CA ASN A 90 7.32 -16.57 -7.71
C ASN A 90 5.98 -16.78 -6.97
N GLU A 91 4.87 -16.94 -7.69
CA GLU A 91 3.56 -17.27 -7.11
C GLU A 91 3.32 -18.78 -7.05
N PHE A 92 4.30 -19.62 -7.40
CA PHE A 92 4.19 -21.08 -7.36
C PHE A 92 5.38 -21.71 -6.62
N PRO A 93 5.20 -22.91 -6.02
CA PRO A 93 3.93 -23.62 -5.84
C PRO A 93 3.09 -23.03 -4.72
N ARG A 94 1.85 -23.54 -4.57
CA ARG A 94 1.05 -23.29 -3.37
C ARG A 94 1.73 -23.95 -2.17
N GLU A 95 1.98 -23.16 -1.13
CA GLU A 95 2.51 -23.61 0.14
C GLU A 95 1.55 -23.29 1.28
N SER A 96 1.19 -24.31 2.07
CA SER A 96 0.38 -24.10 3.27
C SER A 96 1.25 -23.66 4.44
N CYS A 97 0.80 -22.65 5.16
CA CYS A 97 1.41 -22.19 6.40
C CYS A 97 0.34 -21.93 7.47
N TYR A 98 0.78 -21.77 8.70
CA TYR A 98 -0.08 -21.46 9.84
C TYR A 98 0.32 -20.10 10.39
N VAL A 99 -0.65 -19.21 10.59
CA VAL A 99 -0.46 -17.93 11.26
C VAL A 99 -1.06 -17.98 12.66
N SER A 100 -0.30 -17.49 13.64
CA SER A 100 -0.80 -17.33 15.02
C SER A 100 -1.93 -16.30 15.06
N SER A 101 -2.65 -16.19 16.18
CA SER A 101 -3.57 -15.07 16.38
C SER A 101 -2.82 -13.75 16.41
N PHE A 102 -3.31 -12.74 15.70
CA PHE A 102 -2.71 -11.41 15.64
C PHE A 102 -3.79 -10.34 15.52
N GLN A 103 -3.38 -9.07 15.64
CA GLN A 103 -4.24 -7.93 15.36
C GLN A 103 -3.70 -7.16 14.16
N ILE A 104 -4.60 -6.55 13.40
CA ILE A 104 -4.23 -5.74 12.25
C ILE A 104 -5.20 -4.57 12.08
N GLN A 105 -4.67 -3.46 11.55
CA GLN A 105 -5.43 -2.23 11.37
C GLN A 105 -6.47 -2.34 10.25
N SER A 106 -7.68 -1.84 10.49
CA SER A 106 -8.81 -1.94 9.55
C SER A 106 -8.57 -1.29 8.17
N HIS A 107 -7.63 -0.35 8.09
CA HIS A 107 -7.22 0.29 6.86
C HIS A 107 -5.73 0.70 6.93
N PRO A 108 -5.09 1.04 5.80
CA PRO A 108 -3.70 1.50 5.78
C PRO A 108 -3.51 2.76 6.63
N VAL A 109 -2.28 2.95 7.11
CA VAL A 109 -1.88 4.19 7.80
C VAL A 109 -2.14 5.38 6.88
N ARG A 110 -2.74 6.44 7.43
CA ARG A 110 -3.06 7.64 6.65
C ARG A 110 -1.99 8.70 6.75
N ASN A 111 -2.06 9.67 5.85
CA ASN A 111 -1.27 10.89 5.91
C ASN A 111 -1.38 11.60 7.27
N GLY A 112 -2.60 11.73 7.82
CA GLY A 112 -2.81 12.37 9.12
C GLY A 112 -2.19 11.60 10.30
N ASP A 113 -2.17 10.27 10.23
CA ASP A 113 -1.56 9.42 11.26
C ASP A 113 -0.03 9.53 11.21
N PHE A 114 0.56 9.52 10.00
CA PHE A 114 2.00 9.65 9.81
C PHE A 114 2.50 11.08 10.09
N LEU A 115 1.67 12.10 9.88
CA LEU A 115 1.98 13.46 10.28
C LEU A 115 2.28 13.54 11.79
N GLN A 116 1.56 12.79 12.63
CA GLN A 116 1.84 12.74 14.07
C GLN A 116 3.23 12.18 14.38
N PHE A 117 3.68 11.18 13.61
CA PHE A 117 5.04 10.65 13.73
C PHE A 117 6.08 11.72 13.37
N ILE A 118 5.86 12.49 12.30
CA ILE A 118 6.76 13.60 11.92
C ILE A 118 6.78 14.69 13.01
N LEU A 119 5.62 15.08 13.53
CA LEU A 119 5.48 16.12 14.56
C LEU A 119 6.08 15.71 15.92
N ASP A 120 6.18 14.41 16.20
CA ASP A 120 6.83 13.84 17.38
C ASP A 120 8.31 13.49 17.11
N ASP A 121 8.98 14.29 16.28
CA ASP A 121 10.40 14.18 15.93
C ASP A 121 10.81 12.82 15.31
N GLY A 122 9.91 12.20 14.54
CA GLY A 122 10.09 10.88 13.95
C GLY A 122 11.36 10.74 13.08
N TYR A 123 11.66 11.73 12.24
CA TYR A 123 12.88 11.74 11.40
C TYR A 123 14.15 12.15 12.17
N SER A 124 14.00 12.76 13.36
CA SER A 124 15.12 13.24 14.18
C SER A 124 15.52 12.25 15.28
N THR A 125 14.68 11.26 15.58
CA THR A 125 14.88 10.32 16.67
C THR A 125 15.47 9.00 16.18
N SER A 126 16.72 8.71 16.55
CA SER A 126 17.46 7.52 16.10
C SER A 126 16.79 6.19 16.44
N ASP A 127 16.07 6.12 17.56
CA ASP A 127 15.49 4.89 18.10
C ASP A 127 14.48 4.21 17.16
N TRP A 128 13.94 4.95 16.19
CA TRP A 128 12.98 4.42 15.22
C TRP A 128 13.67 3.78 14.01
N TRP A 129 14.97 3.99 13.81
CA TRP A 129 15.65 3.66 12.57
C TRP A 129 16.77 2.65 12.81
N ASP A 130 17.06 1.85 11.79
CA ASP A 130 18.31 1.10 11.79
C ASP A 130 19.48 2.08 11.62
N GLU A 131 20.62 1.83 12.27
CA GLU A 131 21.74 2.78 12.31
C GLU A 131 22.17 3.26 10.92
N SER A 132 22.32 2.35 9.95
CA SER A 132 22.70 2.72 8.57
C SER A 132 21.65 3.58 7.87
N VAL A 133 20.37 3.34 8.16
CA VAL A 133 19.26 4.11 7.60
C VAL A 133 19.22 5.50 8.24
N PHE A 134 19.41 5.59 9.57
CA PHE A 134 19.42 6.88 10.25
C PHE A 134 20.58 7.76 9.80
N GLN A 135 21.76 7.17 9.55
CA GLN A 135 22.89 7.90 8.98
C GLN A 135 22.55 8.40 7.58
N TRP A 136 21.95 7.57 6.72
CA TRP A 136 21.48 8.00 5.40
C TRP A 136 20.49 9.16 5.49
N ILE A 137 19.44 9.06 6.32
CA ILE A 137 18.45 10.12 6.56
C ILE A 137 19.12 11.44 6.94
N LYS A 138 20.04 11.42 7.91
CA LYS A 138 20.78 12.62 8.33
C LYS A 138 21.66 13.19 7.23
N THR A 139 22.40 12.34 6.50
CA THR A 139 23.31 12.80 5.45
C THR A 139 22.59 13.30 4.21
N SER A 140 21.39 12.78 3.93
CA SER A 140 20.55 13.18 2.81
C SER A 140 19.52 14.26 3.19
N ASP A 141 19.54 14.75 4.43
CA ASP A 141 18.65 15.80 4.95
C ASP A 141 17.15 15.49 4.72
N ILE A 142 16.75 14.25 5.02
CA ILE A 142 15.38 13.76 4.81
C ILE A 142 14.52 14.03 6.05
N HIS A 143 13.40 14.72 5.87
CA HIS A 143 12.51 15.15 6.97
C HIS A 143 11.05 14.68 6.83
N HIS A 144 10.71 14.09 5.69
CA HIS A 144 9.36 13.68 5.34
C HIS A 144 9.39 12.64 4.21
N PRO A 145 8.27 11.96 3.91
CA PRO A 145 8.19 11.04 2.78
C PRO A 145 8.53 11.70 1.46
N MET A 146 9.03 10.91 0.51
CA MET A 146 9.46 11.39 -0.82
C MET A 146 8.33 12.07 -1.61
N THR A 147 7.07 11.66 -1.41
CA THR A 147 5.91 12.26 -2.09
C THR A 147 5.48 13.58 -1.47
N TRP A 148 6.03 13.95 -0.31
CA TRP A 148 5.72 15.19 0.37
C TRP A 148 6.71 16.28 0.01
N THR A 149 6.27 17.54 0.11
CA THR A 149 7.13 18.72 0.08
C THR A 149 6.77 19.63 1.22
N ARG A 150 7.76 20.34 1.77
CA ARG A 150 7.53 21.34 2.80
C ARG A 150 7.33 22.71 2.16
N LYS A 151 6.22 23.37 2.47
CA LYS A 151 5.90 24.74 2.05
C LYS A 151 5.49 25.57 3.25
N ASP A 152 6.30 26.56 3.58
CA ASP A 152 6.18 27.38 4.79
C ASP A 152 6.11 26.50 6.06
N ASN A 153 5.00 26.58 6.79
CA ASN A 153 4.73 25.81 8.00
C ASN A 153 3.80 24.60 7.75
N SER A 154 3.63 24.19 6.50
CA SER A 154 2.73 23.10 6.10
C SER A 154 3.42 22.12 5.15
N TYR A 155 2.78 20.97 4.93
CA TYR A 155 3.20 19.99 3.95
C TYR A 155 2.24 19.98 2.76
N GLN A 156 2.78 19.62 1.61
CA GLN A 156 2.02 19.31 0.41
C GLN A 156 2.34 17.88 -0.05
N VAL A 157 1.44 17.27 -0.81
CA VAL A 157 1.57 15.91 -1.32
C VAL A 157 1.51 15.93 -2.85
N ASN A 158 2.36 15.11 -3.47
CA ASN A 158 2.45 14.93 -4.91
C ASN A 158 2.01 13.52 -5.29
N PHE A 159 1.17 13.42 -6.34
CA PHE A 159 0.75 12.15 -6.96
C PHE A 159 1.21 12.09 -8.43
N VAL A 160 0.77 11.11 -9.21
CA VAL A 160 1.33 10.81 -10.54
C VAL A 160 1.26 12.01 -11.50
N LEU A 161 0.22 12.85 -11.42
CA LEU A 161 0.06 14.07 -12.24
C LEU A 161 -0.52 15.26 -11.47
N GLN A 162 -0.49 15.20 -10.15
CA GLN A 162 -0.99 16.26 -9.29
C GLN A 162 0.14 16.70 -8.36
N ARG A 163 0.25 18.00 -8.12
CA ARG A 163 1.31 18.61 -7.32
C ARG A 163 0.74 19.58 -6.31
N ASP A 164 1.55 19.84 -5.29
CA ASP A 164 1.33 20.91 -4.33
C ASP A 164 -0.03 20.79 -3.62
N ILE A 165 -0.58 19.58 -3.51
CA ILE A 165 -1.85 19.32 -2.86
C ILE A 165 -1.65 19.59 -1.37
N PRO A 166 -2.36 20.55 -0.74
CA PRO A 166 -2.23 20.77 0.69
C PRO A 166 -2.51 19.48 1.46
N LEU A 167 -1.64 19.10 2.40
CA LEU A 167 -1.78 17.86 3.16
C LEU A 167 -3.15 17.74 3.84
N ASP A 168 -3.71 18.86 4.31
CA ASP A 168 -5.02 18.94 4.96
C ASP A 168 -6.18 18.45 4.08
N PHE A 169 -5.99 18.35 2.76
CA PHE A 169 -7.02 17.90 1.82
C PHE A 169 -6.98 16.39 1.60
N VAL A 170 -5.95 15.72 2.11
CA VAL A 170 -5.69 14.28 1.91
C VAL A 170 -5.29 13.59 3.21
N LEU A 171 -5.69 14.13 4.36
CA LEU A 171 -5.35 13.58 5.69
C LEU A 171 -5.91 12.17 5.90
N ASP A 172 -7.05 11.85 5.27
CA ASP A 172 -7.69 10.53 5.30
C ASP A 172 -7.20 9.57 4.22
N HIS A 173 -6.31 10.01 3.33
CA HIS A 173 -5.72 9.14 2.32
C HIS A 173 -4.58 8.29 2.92
N PRO A 174 -4.37 7.05 2.43
CA PRO A 174 -3.16 6.27 2.73
C PRO A 174 -1.88 7.07 2.46
N VAL A 175 -0.93 6.98 3.38
CA VAL A 175 0.40 7.57 3.20
C VAL A 175 1.27 6.67 2.32
N LEU A 176 2.03 7.26 1.39
CA LEU A 176 2.97 6.54 0.54
C LEU A 176 4.38 6.63 1.15
N LEU A 177 4.92 5.49 1.58
CA LEU A 177 6.17 5.40 2.34
C LEU A 177 7.15 4.39 1.70
N SER A 178 8.43 4.58 1.98
CA SER A 178 9.42 3.51 1.88
C SER A 178 9.21 2.47 2.98
N GLN A 179 9.74 1.26 2.80
CA GLN A 179 9.64 0.21 3.81
C GLN A 179 10.30 0.61 5.13
N VAL A 180 11.41 1.37 5.08
CA VAL A 180 12.14 1.79 6.29
C VAL A 180 11.35 2.82 7.09
N GLU A 181 10.62 3.72 6.43
CA GLU A 181 9.70 4.66 7.08
C GLU A 181 8.52 3.94 7.71
N ALA A 182 7.95 2.94 7.03
CA ALA A 182 6.86 2.13 7.58
C ALA A 182 7.31 1.35 8.84
N LYS A 183 8.51 0.77 8.83
CA LYS A 183 9.11 0.12 10.02
C LYS A 183 9.37 1.10 11.16
N ALA A 184 9.87 2.30 10.86
CA ALA A 184 10.10 3.35 11.85
C ALA A 184 8.78 3.80 12.51
N TYR A 185 7.73 3.95 11.72
CA TYR A 185 6.39 4.24 12.22
C TYR A 185 5.87 3.16 13.18
N CYS A 186 6.02 1.88 12.82
CA CYS A 186 5.66 0.74 13.68
C CYS A 186 6.40 0.79 15.03
N ARG A 187 7.72 1.09 15.03
CA ARG A 187 8.52 1.23 16.26
C ARG A 187 8.06 2.40 17.13
N TRP A 188 7.73 3.53 16.51
CA TRP A 188 7.22 4.71 17.21
C TRP A 188 5.85 4.44 17.86
N ILE A 189 4.90 3.87 17.11
CA ILE A 189 3.61 3.47 17.66
C ILE A 189 3.75 2.42 18.76
N SER A 190 4.67 1.46 18.60
CA SER A 190 4.97 0.46 19.64
C SER A 190 5.40 1.14 20.94
N LYS A 191 6.25 2.17 20.87
CA LYS A 191 6.65 2.94 22.04
C LYS A 191 5.47 3.68 22.68
N LYS A 192 4.62 4.32 21.87
CA LYS A 192 3.48 5.12 22.34
C LYS A 192 2.42 4.26 23.04
N THR A 193 2.16 3.06 22.52
CA THR A 193 1.11 2.15 23.00
C THR A 193 1.61 1.19 24.08
N GLY A 194 2.90 0.85 24.06
CA GLY A 194 3.48 -0.21 24.90
C GLY A 194 3.25 -1.61 24.34
N GLU A 195 2.65 -1.73 23.15
CA GLU A 195 2.43 -3.00 22.44
C GLU A 195 3.48 -3.19 21.36
N THR A 196 3.74 -4.45 20.96
CA THR A 196 4.63 -4.75 19.84
C THR A 196 3.84 -4.65 18.54
N ILE A 197 4.11 -3.62 17.76
CA ILE A 197 3.47 -3.34 16.47
C ILE A 197 4.53 -3.38 15.38
N GLU A 198 4.27 -4.18 14.35
CA GLU A 198 5.20 -4.48 13.26
C GLU A 198 4.46 -4.53 11.92
N LEU A 199 5.20 -4.61 10.82
CA LEU A 199 4.61 -4.89 9.51
C LEU A 199 4.16 -6.36 9.46
N PRO A 200 2.98 -6.65 8.89
CA PRO A 200 2.53 -8.03 8.74
C PRO A 200 3.52 -8.81 7.86
N THR A 201 3.67 -10.10 8.13
CA THR A 201 4.23 -11.03 7.15
C THR A 201 3.27 -11.17 5.96
N GLU A 202 3.76 -11.63 4.82
CA GLU A 202 2.87 -11.89 3.67
C GLU A 202 1.80 -12.95 4.00
N SER A 203 2.11 -13.93 4.85
CA SER A 203 1.16 -14.95 5.29
C SER A 203 0.05 -14.36 6.16
N GLU A 204 0.39 -13.45 7.09
CA GLU A 204 -0.61 -12.75 7.89
C GLU A 204 -1.49 -11.86 7.02
N TRP A 205 -0.89 -11.15 6.05
CA TRP A 205 -1.62 -10.32 5.10
C TRP A 205 -2.59 -11.16 4.25
N ILE A 206 -2.12 -12.27 3.67
CA ILE A 206 -2.96 -13.18 2.88
C ILE A 206 -4.07 -13.78 3.73
N TYR A 207 -3.77 -14.25 4.95
CA TYR A 207 -4.78 -14.80 5.84
C TYR A 207 -5.88 -13.78 6.15
N ALA A 208 -5.49 -12.55 6.49
CA ALA A 208 -6.44 -11.48 6.80
C ALA A 208 -7.33 -11.11 5.60
N MET A 209 -6.80 -11.17 4.38
CA MET A 209 -7.52 -10.81 3.15
C MET A 209 -8.39 -11.93 2.60
N TRP A 210 -7.90 -13.17 2.59
CA TRP A 210 -8.48 -14.25 1.78
C TRP A 210 -9.11 -15.38 2.59
N ASP A 211 -8.55 -15.70 3.76
CA ASP A 211 -8.84 -16.96 4.44
C ASP A 211 -9.58 -16.80 5.78
N TRP A 212 -9.47 -15.63 6.43
CA TRP A 212 -10.10 -15.39 7.73
C TRP A 212 -11.63 -15.29 7.65
N SER A 213 -12.18 -14.65 6.60
CA SER A 213 -13.63 -14.44 6.46
C SER A 213 -14.07 -14.50 5.00
N GLU A 214 -15.02 -15.40 4.70
CA GLU A 214 -15.64 -15.52 3.38
C GLU A 214 -16.30 -14.20 2.92
N CYS A 215 -16.79 -13.38 3.85
CA CYS A 215 -17.42 -12.09 3.53
C CYS A 215 -16.44 -11.05 2.98
N ILE A 216 -15.15 -11.13 3.37
CA ILE A 216 -14.13 -10.22 2.87
C ILE A 216 -13.86 -10.57 1.40
N ARG A 217 -13.68 -11.86 1.07
CA ARG A 217 -13.43 -12.32 -0.32
C ARG A 217 -14.47 -11.83 -1.34
N ASP A 218 -15.75 -11.82 -0.97
CA ASP A 218 -16.83 -11.38 -1.87
C ASP A 218 -16.96 -9.83 -1.93
N SER A 219 -16.59 -9.12 -0.86
CA SER A 219 -16.51 -7.64 -0.82
C SER A 219 -15.31 -7.08 -1.60
N LEU A 220 -14.25 -7.87 -1.74
CA LEU A 220 -13.00 -7.54 -2.42
C LEU A 220 -13.12 -7.47 -3.95
N MET A 221 -14.25 -7.90 -4.53
CA MET A 221 -14.60 -7.70 -5.94
C MET A 221 -15.59 -6.55 -6.14
N SER A 222 -15.71 -5.64 -5.16
CA SER A 222 -16.58 -4.48 -5.28
C SER A 222 -16.09 -3.52 -6.36
N SER A 223 -17.03 -2.91 -7.07
CA SER A 223 -16.77 -1.87 -8.08
C SER A 223 -16.20 -0.57 -7.50
N ASP A 224 -15.69 -0.58 -6.27
CA ASP A 224 -15.33 0.60 -5.48
C ASP A 224 -13.83 0.67 -5.14
N CYS A 225 -13.03 -0.35 -5.48
CA CYS A 225 -11.58 -0.31 -5.29
C CYS A 225 -10.90 0.68 -6.26
N ASN A 226 -9.80 1.28 -5.80
CA ASN A 226 -8.97 2.19 -6.59
C ASN A 226 -7.83 1.43 -7.29
N VAL A 227 -8.17 0.71 -8.35
CA VAL A 227 -7.26 -0.11 -9.16
C VAL A 227 -7.40 0.26 -10.64
N ASN A 228 -6.58 -0.32 -11.53
CA ASN A 228 -6.65 -0.15 -12.98
C ASN A 228 -6.66 1.32 -13.44
N PHE A 229 -5.80 2.15 -12.82
CA PHE A 229 -5.66 3.58 -13.13
C PHE A 229 -6.95 4.40 -12.99
N ARG A 230 -7.94 3.92 -12.22
CA ARG A 230 -9.20 4.64 -11.99
C ARG A 230 -8.96 6.03 -11.41
N HIS A 231 -8.05 6.12 -10.45
CA HIS A 231 -7.49 7.39 -9.99
C HIS A 231 -5.97 7.31 -10.07
N LEU A 232 -5.35 8.44 -10.41
CA LEU A 232 -3.88 8.61 -10.45
C LEU A 232 -3.34 9.17 -9.12
N HIS A 233 -4.13 9.03 -8.06
CA HIS A 233 -3.86 9.41 -6.69
C HIS A 233 -4.51 8.37 -5.76
N THR A 234 -4.10 8.35 -4.50
CA THR A 234 -4.78 7.55 -3.47
C THR A 234 -6.20 8.07 -3.25
N ILE A 235 -7.10 7.28 -2.68
CA ILE A 235 -8.44 7.73 -2.25
C ILE A 235 -8.57 7.67 -0.73
N PRO A 236 -9.52 8.41 -0.13
CA PRO A 236 -9.80 8.33 1.29
C PRO A 236 -10.03 6.91 1.79
N VAL A 237 -9.49 6.60 2.97
CA VAL A 237 -9.93 5.40 3.70
C VAL A 237 -11.38 5.59 4.16
N LYS A 238 -12.17 4.53 4.08
CA LYS A 238 -13.57 4.47 4.50
C LYS A 238 -13.63 4.08 5.97
N SER A 239 -14.58 4.65 6.70
CA SER A 239 -14.98 4.14 8.01
C SER A 239 -15.69 2.80 7.80
N THR A 240 -14.98 1.70 7.97
CA THR A 240 -15.60 0.38 7.81
C THR A 240 -16.42 -0.01 9.03
N THR A 241 -17.45 -0.81 8.82
CA THR A 241 -18.14 -1.50 9.92
C THR A 241 -17.21 -2.56 10.52
N ALA A 242 -17.59 -3.17 11.65
CA ALA A 242 -16.70 -3.92 12.55
C ALA A 242 -15.87 -5.08 11.95
N ASN A 243 -16.05 -5.44 10.68
CA ASN A 243 -15.36 -6.57 10.03
C ASN A 243 -14.89 -6.28 8.58
N GLU A 244 -14.79 -5.02 8.12
CA GLU A 244 -14.31 -4.75 6.76
C GLU A 244 -12.88 -4.19 6.80
N LEU A 245 -11.99 -4.85 6.06
CA LEU A 245 -10.62 -4.44 5.82
C LEU A 245 -10.54 -3.74 4.46
N GLN A 246 -9.93 -2.55 4.41
CA GLN A 246 -9.84 -1.75 3.18
C GLN A 246 -8.41 -1.71 2.63
N TRP A 247 -7.92 -2.82 2.13
CA TRP A 247 -6.51 -2.98 1.73
C TRP A 247 -6.32 -3.17 0.22
N GLN A 248 -7.29 -2.72 -0.59
CA GLN A 248 -7.23 -2.87 -2.05
C GLN A 248 -7.12 -1.55 -2.80
N GLY A 249 -6.09 -1.48 -3.64
CA GLY A 249 -5.83 -0.33 -4.48
C GLY A 249 -5.28 0.86 -3.68
N SER A 250 -5.09 1.98 -4.37
CA SER A 250 -4.40 3.18 -3.87
C SER A 250 -2.90 3.03 -3.61
N ALA A 251 -2.46 2.00 -2.89
CA ALA A 251 -1.05 1.81 -2.55
C ALA A 251 -0.70 0.31 -2.40
N PHE A 252 0.56 -0.02 -2.67
CA PHE A 252 1.14 -1.27 -2.18
C PHE A 252 1.35 -1.21 -0.67
N GLU A 253 1.20 -2.35 0.00
CA GLU A 253 1.34 -2.47 1.45
C GLU A 253 2.61 -3.25 1.79
N TRP A 254 3.52 -2.63 2.55
CA TRP A 254 4.78 -3.24 2.92
C TRP A 254 4.59 -4.38 3.92
N THR A 255 5.18 -5.54 3.62
CA THR A 255 5.28 -6.66 4.56
C THR A 255 6.69 -6.74 5.17
N SER A 256 6.81 -7.53 6.24
CA SER A 256 8.10 -7.92 6.84
C SER A 256 8.76 -9.12 6.13
N SER A 257 8.03 -9.80 5.23
CA SER A 257 8.55 -10.91 4.43
C SER A 257 9.69 -10.46 3.52
N VAL A 258 10.77 -11.25 3.47
CA VAL A 258 11.83 -11.09 2.48
C VAL A 258 11.38 -11.78 1.19
N PHE A 259 11.54 -11.10 0.06
CA PHE A 259 11.28 -11.71 -1.25
C PHE A 259 12.25 -12.87 -1.50
N ARG A 260 11.73 -14.09 -1.57
CA ARG A 260 12.48 -15.34 -1.77
C ARG A 260 11.57 -16.41 -2.39
N PRO A 261 12.13 -17.45 -3.02
CA PRO A 261 11.42 -18.69 -3.30
C PRO A 261 10.98 -19.42 -2.03
#